data_AF-A0A0D4CNE7-F1
#
_entry.id   AF-A0A0D4CNE7-F1
#
_cell.length_a   1.000
_cell.length_b   1.000
_cell.length_c   1.000
_cell.angle_alpha   90.00
_cell.angle_beta   90.00
_cell.angle_gamma   90.00
#
_symmetry.space_group_name_H-M   'P 1'
#
loop_
_entity.id
_entity.type
_entity.pdbx_description
1 polymer ?
#
loop_
_entity_poly.entity_id
_entity_poly.type
_entity_poly.pdbx_seq_one_letter_code
_entity_poly.pdbx_strand_id
1 'polypeptide(L)'
;MQKYGVNRLWSFSRVQCFIDNCPWEYKARYIDHLDLNDENVYTIWGTVAHNLIENLMTKKIKYEDMVDRFEQAMFTWETDVTKPRFDSEKIKIGYFGNLDEYFKNTQIPIGKDFKTEKPVLIRLGKDKQYVFVGYIDTEYVDEQGNTVLIDYKTSSKSSFSKAKLPKKAMQLMLYAIGKHQFSHIPYEKIKCRFDMMKYTTVHYRQENGKWADSVQERSKWVSKMAKKLLTKLKKHGIDEDKANEMVQVASLNNDLSNMPQDIQDQFQLNNYYIEIPITQEACEKVAAKVAEDCQQILDFEALDNDDQISWLEVNHPYNPDDYFETHLCSYHTSDIFKQKEGKLMQDNTDEFAEMFADDDDTVVEDMFS
;
A
#
# COMPACT_ATOMS: atom_id res chain seq x y z
N MET A 1 -18.88 -17.58 -13.50
CA MET A 1 -19.01 -18.86 -12.76
C MET A 1 -19.48 -19.98 -13.70
N GLN A 2 -20.73 -19.97 -14.19
CA GLN A 2 -21.26 -21.01 -15.11
C GLN A 2 -20.36 -21.29 -16.33
N LYS A 3 -19.92 -20.24 -17.05
CA LYS A 3 -18.99 -20.36 -18.21
C LYS A 3 -17.71 -21.15 -17.90
N TYR A 4 -17.24 -21.10 -16.65
CA TYR A 4 -15.98 -21.73 -16.23
C TYR A 4 -16.20 -22.98 -15.38
N GLY A 5 -17.43 -23.40 -15.14
CA GLY A 5 -17.74 -24.59 -14.34
C GLY A 5 -17.30 -24.48 -12.87
N VAL A 6 -17.21 -23.26 -12.33
CA VAL A 6 -16.78 -23.02 -10.94
C VAL A 6 -17.92 -22.49 -10.09
N ASN A 7 -17.90 -22.83 -8.80
CA ASN A 7 -18.86 -22.38 -7.78
C ASN A 7 -18.46 -21.05 -7.12
N ARG A 8 -17.22 -20.57 -7.31
CA ARG A 8 -16.70 -19.35 -6.72
C ARG A 8 -15.77 -18.61 -7.69
N LEU A 9 -15.78 -17.27 -7.60
CA LEU A 9 -14.74 -16.41 -8.15
C LEU A 9 -13.82 -15.94 -7.04
N TRP A 10 -12.52 -15.92 -7.32
CA TRP A 10 -11.50 -15.48 -6.38
C TRP A 10 -11.06 -14.04 -6.68
N SER A 11 -10.63 -13.33 -5.65
CA SER A 11 -9.85 -12.10 -5.79
C SER A 11 -8.52 -12.30 -5.06
N PHE A 12 -7.46 -11.67 -5.55
CA PHE A 12 -6.17 -11.77 -4.86
C PHE A 12 -6.20 -11.10 -3.49
N SER A 13 -7.00 -10.03 -3.32
CA SER A 13 -7.22 -9.38 -2.02
C SER A 13 -7.85 -10.33 -1.00
N ARG A 14 -8.77 -11.22 -1.40
CA ARG A 14 -9.35 -12.24 -0.52
C ARG A 14 -8.28 -13.24 -0.07
N VAL A 15 -7.44 -13.72 -0.99
CA VAL A 15 -6.33 -14.62 -0.65
C VAL A 15 -5.32 -13.94 0.26
N GLN A 16 -4.96 -12.70 -0.05
CA GLN A 16 -4.03 -11.89 0.76
C GLN A 16 -4.58 -11.63 2.16
N CYS A 17 -5.88 -11.40 2.32
CA CYS A 17 -6.51 -11.21 3.62
C CYS A 17 -6.24 -12.40 4.55
N PHE A 18 -6.38 -13.64 4.06
CA PHE A 18 -6.06 -14.84 4.82
C PHE A 18 -4.56 -15.04 5.01
N ILE A 19 -3.79 -15.11 3.91
CA ILE A 19 -2.40 -15.58 3.96
C ILE A 19 -1.44 -14.54 4.57
N ASP A 20 -1.71 -13.25 4.33
CA ASP A 20 -0.72 -12.20 4.52
C ASP A 20 -1.09 -11.14 5.55
N ASN A 21 -2.39 -10.94 5.81
CA ASN A 21 -2.88 -9.87 6.66
C ASN A 21 -3.37 -10.43 8.00
N CYS A 22 -4.58 -11.00 8.04
CA CYS A 22 -5.20 -11.47 9.26
C CYS A 22 -6.28 -12.53 8.96
N PRO A 23 -6.02 -13.82 9.26
CA PRO A 23 -7.03 -14.87 9.19
C PRO A 23 -8.28 -14.63 10.03
N TRP A 24 -8.18 -13.92 11.15
CA TRP A 24 -9.35 -13.50 11.93
C TRP A 24 -10.24 -12.54 11.14
N GLU A 25 -9.64 -11.53 10.50
CA GLU A 25 -10.37 -10.63 9.60
C GLU A 25 -10.96 -11.40 8.42
N TYR A 26 -10.25 -12.38 7.88
CA TYR A 26 -10.77 -13.24 6.82
C TYR A 26 -12.03 -13.99 7.26
N LYS A 27 -11.99 -14.67 8.42
CA LYS A 27 -13.15 -15.40 8.94
C LYS A 27 -14.33 -14.44 9.17
N ALA A 28 -14.09 -13.37 9.92
CA ALA A 28 -15.10 -12.37 10.24
C ALA A 28 -15.78 -11.82 8.98
N ARG A 29 -15.01 -11.50 7.94
CA ARG A 29 -15.53 -10.87 6.71
C ARG A 29 -16.15 -11.87 5.74
N TYR A 30 -15.45 -12.97 5.44
CA TYR A 30 -15.78 -13.84 4.32
C TYR A 30 -16.54 -15.11 4.70
N ILE A 31 -16.50 -15.51 5.97
CA ILE A 31 -17.21 -16.68 6.50
C ILE A 31 -18.40 -16.21 7.35
N ASP A 32 -18.15 -15.34 8.32
CA ASP A 32 -19.19 -14.87 9.26
C ASP A 32 -20.00 -13.69 8.70
N HIS A 33 -19.53 -13.08 7.61
CA HIS A 33 -20.19 -11.96 6.93
C HIS A 33 -20.47 -10.75 7.84
N LEU A 34 -19.57 -10.49 8.78
CA LEU A 34 -19.62 -9.31 9.65
C LEU A 34 -19.38 -8.03 8.86
N ASP A 35 -20.13 -6.99 9.20
CA ASP A 35 -19.93 -5.64 8.68
C ASP A 35 -18.78 -4.98 9.45
N LEU A 36 -17.57 -5.06 8.87
CA LEU A 36 -16.37 -4.47 9.45
C LEU A 36 -16.11 -3.11 8.80
N ASN A 37 -15.85 -2.08 9.63
CA ASN A 37 -15.46 -0.79 9.10
C ASN A 37 -14.03 -0.85 8.56
N ASP A 38 -13.90 -0.77 7.23
CA ASP A 38 -12.62 -0.79 6.51
C ASP A 38 -12.04 0.60 6.25
N GLU A 39 -12.80 1.63 6.60
CA GLU A 39 -12.41 2.99 6.31
C GLU A 39 -11.35 3.43 7.32
N ASN A 40 -10.13 3.64 6.84
CA ASN A 40 -9.07 4.31 7.57
C ASN A 40 -8.53 5.47 6.71
N VAL A 41 -7.77 6.35 7.35
CA VAL A 41 -7.29 7.56 6.67
C VAL A 41 -6.43 7.22 5.43
N TYR A 42 -5.67 6.14 5.47
CA TYR A 42 -4.82 5.72 4.35
C TYR A 42 -5.60 5.09 3.20
N THR A 43 -6.68 4.36 3.48
CA THR A 43 -7.55 3.78 2.43
C THR A 43 -8.36 4.87 1.73
N ILE A 44 -8.86 5.87 2.47
CA ILE A 44 -9.50 7.07 1.89
C ILE A 44 -8.53 7.75 0.91
N TRP A 45 -7.34 8.09 1.38
CA TRP A 45 -6.41 8.89 0.59
C TRP A 45 -5.73 8.12 -0.53
N GLY A 46 -5.53 6.80 -0.36
CA GLY A 46 -5.19 5.91 -1.47
C GLY A 46 -6.23 5.96 -2.57
N THR A 47 -7.51 5.84 -2.22
CA THR A 47 -8.64 5.88 -3.18
C THR A 47 -8.72 7.23 -3.90
N VAL A 48 -8.59 8.35 -3.18
CA VAL A 48 -8.57 9.70 -3.80
C VAL A 48 -7.41 9.80 -4.80
N ALA A 49 -6.22 9.34 -4.42
CA ALA A 49 -5.05 9.45 -5.27
C ALA A 49 -5.15 8.60 -6.55
N HIS A 50 -5.66 7.37 -6.44
CA HIS A 50 -5.92 6.48 -7.58
C HIS A 50 -6.97 7.09 -8.53
N ASN A 51 -8.09 7.54 -7.97
CA ASN A 51 -9.15 8.16 -8.77
C ASN A 51 -8.65 9.38 -9.57
N LEU A 52 -7.82 10.25 -8.97
CA LEU A 52 -7.28 11.42 -9.67
C LEU A 52 -6.38 11.01 -10.83
N ILE A 53 -5.42 10.11 -10.61
CA ILE A 53 -4.50 9.71 -11.67
C ILE A 53 -5.21 8.91 -12.77
N GLU A 54 -6.16 8.04 -12.44
CA GLU A 54 -6.95 7.29 -13.42
C GLU A 54 -7.84 8.20 -14.27
N ASN A 55 -8.48 9.18 -13.64
CA ASN A 55 -9.27 10.19 -14.34
C ASN A 55 -8.40 11.00 -15.29
N LEU A 56 -7.15 11.30 -14.92
CA LEU A 56 -6.20 11.94 -15.83
C LEU A 56 -5.82 11.03 -17.00
N MET A 57 -5.44 9.77 -16.73
CA MET A 57 -5.06 8.80 -17.76
C MET A 57 -6.17 8.57 -18.79
N THR A 58 -7.43 8.62 -18.34
CA THR A 58 -8.63 8.47 -19.19
C THR A 58 -9.16 9.80 -19.73
N LYS A 59 -8.46 10.92 -19.51
CA LYS A 59 -8.81 12.28 -19.96
C LYS A 59 -10.17 12.79 -19.46
N LYS A 60 -10.66 12.26 -18.32
CA LYS A 60 -11.84 12.78 -17.62
C LYS A 60 -11.56 14.10 -16.90
N ILE A 61 -10.29 14.34 -16.56
CA ILE A 61 -9.79 15.61 -16.03
C ILE A 61 -8.53 16.01 -16.79
N LYS A 62 -8.16 17.28 -16.72
CA LYS A 62 -6.86 17.74 -17.23
C LYS A 62 -5.80 17.67 -16.15
N TYR A 63 -4.54 17.72 -16.57
CA TYR A 63 -3.39 17.74 -15.65
C TYR A 63 -3.46 18.95 -14.70
N GLU A 64 -3.77 20.13 -15.25
CA GLU A 64 -3.92 21.39 -14.51
C GLU A 64 -5.00 21.33 -13.41
N ASP A 65 -5.99 20.45 -13.53
CA ASP A 65 -7.07 20.31 -12.55
C ASP A 65 -6.71 19.41 -11.35
N MET A 66 -5.59 18.67 -11.39
CA MET A 66 -5.30 17.65 -10.38
C MET A 66 -5.07 18.22 -8.99
N VAL A 67 -4.29 19.30 -8.90
CA VAL A 67 -3.95 19.95 -7.63
C VAL A 67 -5.21 20.53 -6.99
N ASP A 68 -5.99 21.31 -7.74
CA ASP A 68 -7.25 21.90 -7.27
C ASP A 68 -8.24 20.83 -6.77
N ARG A 69 -8.36 19.70 -7.48
CA ARG A 69 -9.24 18.59 -7.05
C ARG A 69 -8.72 17.88 -5.82
N PHE A 70 -7.41 17.74 -5.67
CA PHE A 70 -6.79 17.16 -4.48
C PHE A 70 -7.02 18.07 -3.26
N GLU A 71 -6.82 19.38 -3.42
CA GLU A 71 -7.08 20.38 -2.38
C GLU A 71 -8.57 20.42 -1.99
N GLN A 72 -9.49 20.32 -2.96
CA GLN A 72 -10.92 20.23 -2.68
C GLN A 72 -11.28 18.97 -1.88
N ALA A 73 -10.68 17.83 -2.21
CA ALA A 73 -10.84 16.60 -1.44
C ALA A 73 -10.30 16.76 -0.02
N MET A 74 -9.17 17.46 0.15
CA MET A 74 -8.59 17.75 1.47
C MET A 74 -9.52 18.62 2.30
N PHE A 75 -10.00 19.72 1.73
CA PHE A 75 -10.94 20.62 2.39
C PHE A 75 -12.20 19.86 2.85
N THR A 76 -12.79 19.05 1.96
CA THR A 76 -13.98 18.26 2.28
C THR A 76 -13.70 17.30 3.44
N TRP A 77 -12.60 16.54 3.38
CA TRP A 77 -12.20 15.62 4.44
C TRP A 77 -11.91 16.35 5.76
N GLU A 78 -11.24 17.51 5.74
CA GLU A 78 -10.95 18.30 6.95
C GLU A 78 -12.24 18.78 7.63
N THR A 79 -13.27 19.14 6.85
CA THR A 79 -14.56 19.57 7.40
C THR A 79 -15.46 18.44 7.92
N ASP A 80 -15.24 17.20 7.48
CA ASP A 80 -16.02 16.03 7.90
C ASP A 80 -15.43 15.37 9.16
N VAL A 81 -15.93 15.76 10.33
CA VAL A 81 -15.46 15.24 11.64
C VAL A 81 -15.71 13.73 11.85
N THR A 82 -16.52 13.09 11.01
CA THR A 82 -16.80 11.66 11.11
C THR A 82 -15.73 10.80 10.47
N LYS A 83 -14.86 11.40 9.65
CA LYS A 83 -13.83 10.67 8.91
C LYS A 83 -12.59 10.34 9.77
N PRO A 84 -11.98 9.16 9.57
CA PRO A 84 -10.72 8.80 10.19
C PRO A 84 -9.63 9.85 10.01
N ARG A 85 -8.83 10.07 11.05
CA ARG A 85 -7.75 11.06 11.10
C ARG A 85 -6.37 10.40 11.13
N PHE A 86 -5.34 11.16 10.74
CA PHE A 86 -3.96 10.73 10.92
C PHE A 86 -3.57 10.79 12.40
N ASP A 87 -2.74 9.83 12.83
CA ASP A 87 -2.24 9.75 14.21
C ASP A 87 -1.46 10.99 14.66
N SER A 88 -0.89 11.74 13.71
CA SER A 88 -0.23 13.01 14.01
C SER A 88 -0.25 13.98 12.84
N GLU A 89 -0.20 15.27 13.18
CA GLU A 89 -0.09 16.36 12.21
C GLU A 89 1.18 16.23 11.35
N LYS A 90 2.27 15.72 11.93
CA LYS A 90 3.52 15.45 11.20
C LYS A 90 3.33 14.41 10.09
N ILE A 91 2.57 13.35 10.36
CA ILE A 91 2.25 12.32 9.35
C ILE A 91 1.37 12.94 8.26
N LYS A 92 0.34 13.71 8.65
CA LYS A 92 -0.56 14.41 7.71
C LYS A 92 0.21 15.31 6.75
N ILE A 93 1.00 16.24 7.28
CA ILE A 93 1.81 17.19 6.50
C ILE A 93 2.76 16.44 5.56
N GLY A 94 3.45 15.41 6.07
CA GLY A 94 4.35 14.61 5.25
C GLY A 94 3.63 13.84 4.14
N TYR A 95 2.46 13.27 4.42
CA TYR A 95 1.68 12.49 3.46
C TYR A 95 1.09 13.38 2.36
N PHE A 96 0.40 14.46 2.73
CA PHE A 96 -0.18 15.40 1.77
C PHE A 96 0.87 16.14 0.97
N GLY A 97 1.96 16.61 1.60
CA GLY A 97 3.02 17.28 0.85
C GLY A 97 3.66 16.38 -0.21
N ASN A 98 3.71 15.06 0.02
CA ASN A 98 4.21 14.12 -0.99
C ASN A 98 3.24 13.93 -2.16
N LEU A 99 1.93 13.86 -1.89
CA LEU A 99 0.92 13.68 -2.93
C LEU A 99 0.66 14.96 -3.72
N ASP A 100 0.65 16.11 -3.06
CA ASP A 100 0.61 17.42 -3.70
C ASP A 100 1.77 17.59 -4.69
N GLU A 101 3.00 17.31 -4.25
CA GLU A 101 4.19 17.31 -5.10
C GLU A 101 4.11 16.25 -6.23
N TYR A 102 3.45 15.11 -6.00
CA TYR A 102 3.16 14.14 -7.05
C TYR A 102 2.24 14.75 -8.10
N PHE A 103 1.11 15.36 -7.72
CA PHE A 103 0.16 15.92 -8.69
C PHE A 103 0.71 17.14 -9.42
N LYS A 104 1.64 17.90 -8.82
CA LYS A 104 2.34 19.01 -9.48
C LYS A 104 3.33 18.53 -10.55
N ASN A 105 4.07 17.46 -10.27
CA ASN A 105 5.26 17.08 -11.03
C ASN A 105 5.26 15.63 -11.56
N THR A 106 4.12 14.95 -11.59
CA THR A 106 4.05 13.58 -12.12
C THR A 106 4.22 13.56 -13.63
N GLN A 107 5.02 12.61 -14.10
CA GLN A 107 5.20 12.39 -15.53
C GLN A 107 4.15 11.41 -16.04
N ILE A 108 3.36 11.84 -17.01
CA ILE A 108 2.39 10.97 -17.66
C ILE A 108 3.14 10.00 -18.58
N PRO A 109 2.94 8.68 -18.44
CA PRO A 109 3.57 7.71 -19.33
C PRO A 109 3.28 8.02 -20.80
N ILE A 110 4.28 7.80 -21.65
CA ILE A 110 4.15 7.99 -23.10
C ILE A 110 3.69 6.67 -23.70
N GLY A 111 2.59 6.70 -24.45
CA GLY A 111 2.03 5.51 -25.08
C GLY A 111 0.60 5.75 -25.60
N LYS A 112 -0.12 4.65 -25.82
CA LYS A 112 -1.50 4.66 -26.32
C LYS A 112 -2.36 3.61 -25.61
N ASP A 113 -3.66 3.63 -25.92
CA ASP A 113 -4.64 2.64 -25.45
C ASP A 113 -4.74 2.54 -23.91
N PHE A 114 -4.63 3.69 -23.23
CA PHE A 114 -4.81 3.80 -21.78
C PHE A 114 -6.19 3.28 -21.36
N LYS A 115 -6.18 2.39 -20.36
CA LYS A 115 -7.34 1.73 -19.78
C LYS A 115 -7.13 1.69 -18.27
N THR A 116 -8.15 2.05 -17.51
CA THR A 116 -8.13 1.98 -16.05
C THR A 116 -9.23 1.07 -15.55
N GLU A 117 -9.04 0.47 -14.37
CA GLU A 117 -10.02 -0.39 -13.69
C GLU A 117 -10.63 -1.49 -14.57
N LYS A 118 -9.82 -2.05 -15.49
CA LYS A 118 -10.30 -3.12 -16.37
C LYS A 118 -10.18 -4.48 -15.71
N PRO A 119 -11.26 -5.29 -15.74
CA PRO A 119 -11.21 -6.62 -15.17
C PRO A 119 -10.24 -7.51 -15.98
N VAL A 120 -9.40 -8.25 -15.25
CA VAL A 120 -8.55 -9.31 -15.78
C VAL A 120 -8.99 -10.64 -15.21
N LEU A 121 -9.23 -11.60 -16.10
CA LEU A 121 -9.54 -12.98 -15.74
C LEU A 121 -8.26 -13.79 -15.71
N ILE A 122 -8.13 -14.65 -14.70
CA ILE A 122 -6.96 -15.52 -14.54
C ILE A 122 -7.44 -16.89 -14.12
N ARG A 123 -6.87 -17.95 -14.70
CA ARG A 123 -7.16 -19.32 -14.31
C ARG A 123 -5.91 -20.00 -13.78
N LEU A 124 -5.98 -20.49 -12.55
CA LEU A 124 -4.91 -21.15 -11.82
C LEU A 124 -5.32 -22.56 -11.37
N GLY A 125 -4.34 -23.33 -10.91
CA GLY A 125 -4.50 -24.73 -10.51
C GLY A 125 -4.34 -25.70 -11.69
N LYS A 126 -4.02 -26.96 -11.39
CA LYS A 126 -3.79 -28.02 -12.38
C LYS A 126 -5.00 -28.19 -13.31
N ASP A 127 -6.20 -28.16 -12.73
CA ASP A 127 -7.46 -28.32 -13.44
C ASP A 127 -8.10 -26.97 -13.81
N LYS A 128 -7.35 -25.87 -13.63
CA LYS A 128 -7.82 -24.49 -13.88
C LYS A 128 -9.10 -24.16 -13.12
N GLN A 129 -9.22 -24.70 -11.89
CA GLN A 129 -10.38 -24.62 -11.02
C GLN A 129 -10.46 -23.30 -10.25
N TYR A 130 -9.33 -22.62 -10.02
CA TYR A 130 -9.32 -21.32 -9.35
C TYR A 130 -9.41 -20.22 -10.40
N VAL A 131 -10.59 -19.60 -10.50
CA VAL A 131 -10.86 -18.50 -11.43
C VAL A 131 -10.83 -17.19 -10.67
N PHE A 132 -9.87 -16.34 -10.98
CA PHE A 132 -9.71 -15.03 -10.39
C PHE A 132 -10.26 -13.92 -11.28
N VAL A 133 -10.79 -12.88 -10.64
CA VAL A 133 -11.03 -11.57 -11.23
C VAL A 133 -10.22 -10.54 -10.44
N GLY A 134 -9.42 -9.75 -11.15
CA GLY A 134 -8.75 -8.58 -10.59
C GLY A 134 -9.01 -7.35 -11.45
N TYR A 135 -8.62 -6.19 -10.95
CA TYR A 135 -8.72 -4.91 -11.64
C TYR A 135 -7.32 -4.30 -11.70
N ILE A 136 -6.94 -3.80 -12.87
CA ILE A 136 -5.63 -3.18 -13.08
C ILE A 136 -5.84 -1.67 -13.06
N ASP A 137 -5.17 -0.96 -12.13
CA ASP A 137 -5.31 0.50 -12.00
C ASP A 137 -5.07 1.20 -13.34
N THR A 138 -3.97 0.88 -14.03
CA THR A 138 -3.72 1.39 -15.38
C THR A 138 -2.99 0.39 -16.27
N GLU A 139 -3.50 0.22 -17.49
CA GLU A 139 -2.91 -0.52 -18.58
C GLU A 139 -2.74 0.40 -19.79
N TYR A 140 -1.59 0.37 -20.45
CA TYR A 140 -1.37 1.04 -21.73
C TYR A 140 -0.35 0.28 -22.60
N VAL A 141 -0.21 0.69 -23.86
CA VAL A 141 0.82 0.19 -24.78
C VAL A 141 1.89 1.25 -24.95
N ASP A 142 3.13 0.92 -24.59
CA ASP A 142 4.27 1.82 -24.75
C ASP A 142 4.71 1.98 -26.22
N GLU A 143 5.65 2.88 -26.47
CA GLU A 143 6.16 3.15 -27.83
C GLU A 143 6.86 1.95 -28.46
N GLN A 144 7.34 0.98 -27.65
CA GLN A 144 7.96 -0.26 -28.11
C GLN A 144 6.95 -1.40 -28.32
N GLY A 145 5.66 -1.11 -28.15
CA GLY A 145 4.56 -2.05 -28.32
C GLY A 145 4.43 -3.05 -27.17
N ASN A 146 5.01 -2.79 -26.00
CA ASN A 146 4.79 -3.61 -24.81
C ASN A 146 3.50 -3.18 -24.10
N THR A 147 2.80 -4.14 -23.52
CA THR A 147 1.68 -3.88 -22.61
C THR A 147 2.24 -3.61 -21.23
N VAL A 148 2.01 -2.39 -20.73
CA VAL A 148 2.45 -1.95 -19.42
C VAL A 148 1.28 -1.96 -18.45
N LEU A 149 1.45 -2.61 -17.31
CA LEU A 149 0.55 -2.60 -16.17
C LEU A 149 1.17 -1.77 -15.05
N ILE A 150 0.45 -0.77 -14.58
CA ILE A 150 0.82 0.09 -13.45
C ILE A 150 -0.16 -0.18 -12.30
N ASP A 151 0.40 -0.28 -11.10
CA ASP A 151 -0.32 -0.28 -9.83
C ASP A 151 0.19 0.90 -9.01
N TYR A 152 -0.70 1.83 -8.66
CA TYR A 152 -0.34 3.03 -7.92
C TYR A 152 -0.22 2.72 -6.43
N LYS A 153 0.74 3.38 -5.77
CA LYS A 153 1.02 3.15 -4.35
C LYS A 153 1.30 4.45 -3.62
N THR A 154 0.42 4.78 -2.70
CA THR A 154 0.59 5.87 -1.72
C THR A 154 1.29 5.41 -0.42
N SER A 155 1.75 4.16 -0.38
CA SER A 155 2.45 3.59 0.76
C SER A 155 3.96 3.85 0.72
N SER A 156 4.65 3.55 1.84
CA SER A 156 6.09 3.78 1.97
C SER A 156 6.90 2.72 1.19
N LYS A 157 8.00 3.12 0.55
CA LYS A 157 8.86 2.20 -0.22
C LYS A 157 9.55 1.12 0.62
N SER A 158 9.62 1.30 1.94
CA SER A 158 10.11 0.28 2.88
C SER A 158 9.25 -1.00 2.87
N SER A 159 7.96 -0.89 2.51
CA SER A 159 7.06 -2.03 2.32
C SER A 159 7.37 -2.82 1.04
N PHE A 160 8.24 -2.30 0.18
CA PHE A 160 8.69 -2.89 -1.09
C PHE A 160 10.19 -3.18 -1.09
N SER A 161 10.76 -3.45 0.09
CA SER A 161 12.15 -3.89 0.22
C SER A 161 12.35 -5.22 -0.53
N LYS A 162 13.61 -5.57 -0.83
CA LYS A 162 13.95 -6.80 -1.55
C LYS A 162 13.30 -8.06 -0.94
N ALA A 163 13.15 -8.11 0.38
CA ALA A 163 12.50 -9.23 1.07
C ALA A 163 10.98 -9.23 0.95
N LYS A 164 10.33 -8.05 0.93
CA LYS A 164 8.86 -7.91 0.89
C LYS A 164 8.30 -7.85 -0.55
N LEU A 165 9.13 -7.43 -1.51
CA LEU A 165 8.73 -7.23 -2.90
C LEU A 165 8.18 -8.49 -3.58
N PRO A 166 8.76 -9.70 -3.43
CA PRO A 166 8.22 -10.89 -4.09
C PRO A 166 6.75 -11.15 -3.74
N LYS A 167 6.39 -10.99 -2.46
CA LYS A 167 5.01 -11.13 -1.97
C LYS A 167 4.10 -10.02 -2.51
N LYS A 168 4.54 -8.77 -2.48
CA LYS A 168 3.76 -7.63 -3.01
C LYS A 168 3.57 -7.70 -4.53
N ALA A 169 4.55 -8.22 -5.27
CA ALA A 169 4.52 -8.34 -6.72
C ALA A 169 3.53 -9.40 -7.25
N MET A 170 3.12 -10.36 -6.41
CA MET A 170 2.27 -11.48 -6.82
C MET A 170 0.99 -11.02 -7.54
N GLN A 171 0.33 -9.96 -7.04
CA GLN A 171 -0.88 -9.42 -7.65
C GLN A 171 -0.66 -8.99 -9.10
N LEU A 172 0.34 -8.16 -9.36
CA LEU A 172 0.67 -7.69 -10.71
C LEU A 172 1.15 -8.84 -11.62
N MET A 173 1.83 -9.83 -11.05
CA MET A 173 2.23 -11.04 -11.79
C MET A 173 1.03 -11.91 -12.16
N LEU A 174 0.02 -12.01 -11.30
CA LEU A 174 -1.27 -12.63 -11.63
C LEU A 174 -1.95 -11.90 -12.79
N TYR A 175 -1.92 -10.56 -12.80
CA TYR A 175 -2.48 -9.78 -13.91
C TYR A 175 -1.72 -10.03 -15.20
N ALA A 176 -0.39 -10.14 -15.16
CA ALA A 176 0.42 -10.55 -16.30
C ALA A 176 0.05 -11.95 -16.81
N ILE A 177 -0.17 -12.93 -15.91
CA ILE A 177 -0.64 -14.27 -16.28
C ILE A 177 -1.99 -14.20 -17.01
N GLY A 178 -2.94 -13.43 -16.49
CA GLY A 178 -4.24 -13.25 -17.12
C GLY A 178 -4.14 -12.63 -18.52
N LYS A 179 -3.29 -11.61 -18.69
CA LYS A 179 -3.01 -11.01 -20.00
C LYS A 179 -2.38 -12.00 -20.98
N HIS A 180 -1.43 -12.80 -20.50
CA HIS A 180 -0.83 -13.86 -21.31
C HIS A 180 -1.87 -14.90 -21.75
N GLN A 181 -2.69 -15.39 -20.83
CA GLN A 181 -3.70 -16.43 -21.08
C GLN A 181 -4.81 -15.99 -22.03
N PHE A 182 -5.38 -14.80 -21.81
CA PHE A 182 -6.62 -14.37 -22.46
C PHE A 182 -6.45 -13.31 -23.54
N SER A 183 -5.32 -12.59 -23.55
CA SER A 183 -4.99 -11.63 -24.60
C SER A 183 -3.85 -12.11 -25.50
N HIS A 184 -3.30 -13.31 -25.25
CA HIS A 184 -2.23 -13.93 -26.04
C HIS A 184 -0.96 -13.06 -26.15
N ILE A 185 -0.68 -12.26 -25.13
CA ILE A 185 0.50 -11.39 -25.08
C ILE A 185 1.68 -12.20 -24.50
N PRO A 186 2.83 -12.29 -25.19
CA PRO A 186 4.02 -12.94 -24.64
C PRO A 186 4.53 -12.25 -23.37
N TYR A 187 5.05 -12.99 -22.39
CA TYR A 187 5.49 -12.43 -21.10
C TYR A 187 6.56 -11.35 -21.26
N GLU A 188 7.47 -11.49 -22.22
CA GLU A 188 8.52 -10.51 -22.52
C GLU A 188 7.98 -9.16 -23.01
N LYS A 189 6.75 -9.16 -23.54
CA LYS A 189 5.98 -7.99 -23.96
C LYS A 189 5.06 -7.43 -22.87
N ILE A 190 5.08 -7.99 -21.66
CA ILE A 190 4.35 -7.47 -20.50
C ILE A 190 5.35 -6.82 -19.55
N LYS A 191 5.09 -5.56 -19.16
CA LYS A 191 5.85 -4.84 -18.13
C LYS A 191 4.93 -4.53 -16.97
N CYS A 192 5.32 -4.89 -15.76
CA CYS A 192 4.57 -4.58 -14.56
C CYS A 192 5.40 -3.69 -13.65
N ARG A 193 4.80 -2.65 -13.08
CA ARG A 193 5.49 -1.72 -12.19
C ARG A 193 4.57 -1.15 -11.13
N PHE A 194 5.14 -0.84 -9.96
CA PHE A 194 4.50 0.03 -9.00
C PHE A 194 4.89 1.49 -9.27
N ASP A 195 3.94 2.41 -9.31
CA ASP A 195 4.23 3.86 -9.22
C ASP A 195 4.12 4.30 -7.76
N MET A 196 5.26 4.57 -7.15
CA MET A 196 5.36 4.90 -5.74
C MET A 196 5.17 6.41 -5.56
N MET A 197 3.90 6.83 -5.42
CA MET A 197 3.50 8.24 -5.48
C MET A 197 4.20 9.13 -4.45
N LYS A 198 4.60 8.59 -3.29
CA LYS A 198 5.33 9.35 -2.25
C LYS A 198 6.79 9.66 -2.60
N TYR A 199 7.33 9.08 -3.66
CA TYR A 199 8.75 9.13 -3.97
C TYR A 199 9.00 9.57 -5.41
N THR A 200 10.16 10.17 -5.62
CA THR A 200 10.67 10.61 -6.92
C THR A 200 12.11 10.14 -7.09
N THR A 201 12.51 9.92 -8.34
CA THR A 201 13.91 9.73 -8.71
C THR A 201 14.49 11.08 -9.08
N VAL A 202 15.45 11.55 -8.29
CA VAL A 202 16.25 12.73 -8.58
C VAL A 202 17.46 12.29 -9.39
N HIS A 203 17.46 12.61 -10.69
CA HIS A 203 18.64 12.51 -11.54
C HIS A 203 19.49 13.76 -11.32
N TYR A 204 20.77 13.60 -11.02
CA TYR A 204 21.68 14.73 -10.80
C TYR A 204 23.04 14.52 -11.46
N ARG A 205 23.64 15.60 -11.95
CA ARG A 205 24.98 15.57 -12.54
C ARG A 205 26.07 15.60 -11.48
N GLN A 206 26.91 14.57 -11.48
CA GLN A 206 28.11 14.48 -10.65
C GLN A 206 29.23 15.38 -11.19
N GLU A 207 30.24 15.64 -10.35
CA GLU A 207 31.38 16.49 -10.69
C GLU A 207 32.24 15.95 -11.83
N ASN A 208 32.20 14.64 -12.08
CA ASN A 208 32.84 13.99 -13.23
C ASN A 208 32.00 14.11 -14.53
N GLY A 209 30.90 14.86 -14.50
CA GLY A 209 29.99 15.06 -15.62
C GLY A 209 28.96 13.94 -15.85
N LYS A 210 29.05 12.81 -15.14
CA LYS A 210 28.12 11.68 -15.24
C LYS A 210 26.82 11.94 -14.48
N TRP A 211 25.72 11.39 -14.95
CA TRP A 211 24.45 11.38 -14.24
C TRP A 211 24.42 10.28 -13.18
N ALA A 212 23.78 10.56 -12.06
CA ALA A 212 23.51 9.61 -11.00
C ALA A 212 22.10 9.83 -10.44
N ASP A 213 21.55 8.79 -9.81
CA ASP A 213 20.17 8.77 -9.37
C ASP A 213 20.08 8.74 -7.85
N SER A 214 19.02 9.34 -7.32
CA SER A 214 18.69 9.26 -5.90
C SER A 214 17.19 9.24 -5.69
N VAL A 215 16.70 8.17 -5.06
CA VAL A 215 15.27 8.07 -4.70
C VAL A 215 15.02 8.85 -3.42
N GLN A 216 14.11 9.82 -3.47
CA GLN A 216 13.78 10.70 -2.34
C GLN A 216 12.27 10.74 -2.09
N GLU A 217 11.87 11.08 -0.86
CA GLU A 217 10.50 11.54 -0.59
C GLU A 217 10.26 12.82 -1.39
N ARG A 218 9.11 12.89 -2.06
CA ARG A 218 8.77 14.01 -2.94
C ARG A 218 8.81 15.35 -2.22
N SER A 219 8.17 15.48 -1.07
CA SER A 219 8.12 16.74 -0.30
C SER A 219 9.45 17.19 0.30
N LYS A 220 10.53 16.43 0.11
CA LYS A 220 11.82 16.69 0.76
C LYS A 220 13.01 16.55 -0.20
N TRP A 221 12.78 16.36 -1.49
CA TRP A 221 13.85 15.98 -2.41
C TRP A 221 14.97 17.03 -2.45
N VAL A 222 14.62 18.33 -2.40
CA VAL A 222 15.61 19.42 -2.38
C VAL A 222 16.44 19.41 -1.10
N SER A 223 15.79 19.30 0.06
CA SER A 223 16.48 19.22 1.35
C SER A 223 17.47 18.04 1.41
N LYS A 224 17.16 16.94 0.73
CA LYS A 224 18.02 15.76 0.62
C LYS A 224 19.18 15.96 -0.35
N MET A 225 19.07 16.93 -1.27
CA MET A 225 20.14 17.34 -2.19
C MET A 225 20.97 18.54 -1.69
N ALA A 226 20.64 19.11 -0.53
CA ALA A 226 21.28 20.31 0.03
C ALA A 226 22.83 20.31 -0.04
N LYS A 227 23.49 19.23 0.39
CA LYS A 227 24.97 19.15 0.34
C LYS A 227 25.52 19.24 -1.08
N LYS A 228 24.83 18.66 -2.06
CA LYS A 228 25.22 18.71 -3.47
C LYS A 228 25.01 20.11 -4.03
N LEU A 229 23.89 20.74 -3.71
CA LEU A 229 23.59 22.12 -4.10
C LEU A 229 24.63 23.09 -3.55
N LEU A 230 24.97 23.01 -2.25
CA LEU A 230 26.02 23.82 -1.63
C LEU A 230 27.37 23.69 -2.36
N THR A 231 27.76 22.45 -2.71
CA THR A 231 29.01 22.21 -3.43
C THR A 231 29.00 22.90 -4.80
N LYS A 232 27.88 22.86 -5.52
CA LYS A 232 27.73 23.48 -6.84
C LYS A 232 27.71 25.01 -6.76
N LEU A 233 26.99 25.58 -5.79
CA LEU A 233 26.93 27.04 -5.56
C LEU A 233 28.31 27.61 -5.22
N LYS A 234 29.07 26.95 -4.33
CA LYS A 234 30.44 27.34 -4.00
C LYS A 234 31.35 27.35 -5.24
N LYS A 235 31.23 26.35 -6.12
CA LYS A 235 31.98 26.30 -7.38
C LYS A 235 31.53 27.33 -8.41
N HIS A 236 30.26 27.72 -8.37
CA HIS A 236 29.72 28.84 -9.15
C HIS A 236 30.17 30.21 -8.58
N GLY A 237 31.02 30.24 -7.55
CA GLY A 237 31.54 31.47 -6.97
C GLY A 237 30.54 32.22 -6.08
N ILE A 238 29.48 31.53 -5.63
CA ILE A 238 28.54 32.10 -4.66
C ILE A 238 29.14 31.95 -3.26
N ASP A 239 29.15 33.07 -2.53
CA ASP A 239 29.60 33.15 -1.15
C ASP A 239 28.87 32.15 -0.24
N GLU A 240 29.54 31.68 0.82
CA GLU A 240 29.06 30.60 1.68
C GLU A 240 27.74 30.95 2.39
N ASP A 241 27.61 32.15 2.94
CA ASP A 241 26.40 32.55 3.66
C ASP A 241 25.21 32.63 2.71
N LYS A 242 25.42 33.24 1.54
CA LYS A 242 24.42 33.31 0.48
C LYS A 242 24.06 31.93 -0.06
N ALA A 243 25.02 31.03 -0.24
CA ALA A 243 24.76 29.67 -0.71
C ALA A 243 23.90 28.88 0.30
N ASN A 244 24.17 29.05 1.61
CA ASN A 244 23.36 28.45 2.67
C ASN A 244 21.93 29.00 2.68
N GLU A 245 21.75 30.31 2.55
CA GLU A 245 20.43 30.96 2.44
C GLU A 245 19.65 30.43 1.22
N MET A 246 20.29 30.38 0.04
CA MET A 246 19.66 29.87 -1.18
C MET A 246 19.21 28.42 -1.01
N VAL A 247 20.03 27.56 -0.41
CA VAL A 247 19.67 26.14 -0.17
C VAL A 247 18.56 26.01 0.87
N GLN A 248 18.51 26.87 1.88
CA GLN A 248 17.41 26.89 2.85
C GLN A 248 16.09 27.27 2.18
N VAL A 249 16.06 28.35 1.41
CA VAL A 249 14.87 28.80 0.67
C VAL A 249 14.40 27.72 -0.31
N ALA A 250 15.32 27.13 -1.08
CA ALA A 250 15.01 26.03 -2.00
C ALA A 250 14.45 24.80 -1.25
N SER A 251 15.00 24.47 -0.09
CA SER A 251 14.53 23.34 0.73
C SER A 251 13.14 23.58 1.32
N LEU A 252 12.80 24.83 1.65
CA LEU A 252 11.48 25.22 2.16
C LEU A 252 10.43 25.19 1.06
N ASN A 253 10.77 25.69 -0.13
CA ASN A 253 9.86 25.70 -1.29
C ASN A 253 9.79 24.35 -2.02
N ASN A 254 10.76 23.45 -1.75
CA ASN A 254 10.95 22.18 -2.44
C ASN A 254 11.11 22.32 -3.97
N ASP A 255 11.70 23.44 -4.41
CA ASP A 255 12.05 23.73 -5.80
C ASP A 255 13.46 24.32 -5.91
N LEU A 256 13.96 24.50 -7.14
CA LEU A 256 15.27 25.10 -7.42
C LEU A 256 15.15 26.46 -8.13
N SER A 257 13.99 27.11 -8.06
CA SER A 257 13.68 28.32 -8.83
C SER A 257 14.58 29.51 -8.46
N ASN A 258 15.13 29.51 -7.24
CA ASN A 258 16.10 30.51 -6.77
C ASN A 258 17.57 30.18 -7.11
N MET A 259 17.86 29.07 -7.80
CA MET A 259 19.22 28.65 -8.15
C MET A 259 19.63 29.20 -9.53
N PRO A 260 20.95 29.35 -9.81
CA PRO A 260 21.42 29.61 -11.18
C PRO A 260 20.93 28.55 -12.17
N GLN A 261 20.58 28.96 -13.40
CA GLN A 261 19.97 28.07 -14.40
C GLN A 261 20.86 26.87 -14.73
N ASP A 262 22.18 27.08 -14.86
CA ASP A 262 23.13 26.01 -15.13
C ASP A 262 23.22 24.98 -13.99
N ILE A 263 22.88 25.37 -12.75
CA ILE A 263 22.74 24.45 -11.62
C ILE A 263 21.38 23.75 -11.69
N GLN A 264 20.30 24.44 -12.02
CA GLN A 264 18.97 23.83 -12.19
C GLN A 264 19.01 22.72 -13.25
N ASP A 265 19.66 22.97 -14.40
CA ASP A 265 19.79 22.03 -15.52
C ASP A 265 20.59 20.75 -15.16
N GLN A 266 21.27 20.74 -14.01
CA GLN A 266 21.97 19.58 -13.48
C GLN A 266 21.09 18.66 -12.62
N PHE A 267 19.80 18.94 -12.50
CA PHE A 267 18.82 18.13 -11.78
C PHE A 267 17.57 17.88 -12.64
N GLN A 268 17.06 16.65 -12.61
CA GLN A 268 15.81 16.26 -13.26
C GLN A 268 15.03 15.32 -12.35
N LEU A 269 13.70 15.45 -12.33
CA LEU A 269 12.81 14.61 -11.54
C LEU A 269 12.04 13.66 -12.44
N ASN A 270 11.99 12.38 -12.07
CA ASN A 270 11.15 11.37 -12.69
C ASN A 270 10.30 10.66 -11.64
N ASN A 271 9.16 10.08 -12.06
CA ASN A 271 8.41 9.19 -11.17
C ASN A 271 9.30 8.03 -10.68
N TYR A 272 9.09 7.61 -9.43
CA TYR A 272 9.80 6.45 -8.88
C TYR A 272 8.98 5.19 -9.15
N TYR A 273 9.41 4.43 -10.15
CA TYR A 273 8.84 3.12 -10.44
C TYR A 273 9.64 2.00 -9.78
N ILE A 274 8.93 1.00 -9.25
CA ILE A 274 9.52 -0.30 -8.89
C ILE A 274 9.11 -1.29 -9.97
N GLU A 275 10.05 -1.61 -10.85
CA GLU A 275 9.85 -2.56 -11.94
C GLU A 275 9.80 -4.01 -11.42
N ILE A 276 8.83 -4.78 -11.91
CA ILE A 276 8.66 -6.19 -11.57
C ILE A 276 9.17 -7.04 -12.74
N PRO A 277 10.15 -7.92 -12.52
CA PRO A 277 10.64 -8.80 -13.58
C PRO A 277 9.55 -9.83 -13.92
N ILE A 278 9.00 -9.71 -15.13
CA ILE A 278 8.03 -10.67 -15.67
C ILE A 278 8.78 -11.69 -16.54
N THR A 279 8.82 -12.93 -16.06
CA THR A 279 9.31 -14.09 -16.82
C THR A 279 8.31 -15.22 -16.66
N GLN A 280 8.31 -16.15 -17.64
CA GLN A 280 7.44 -17.33 -17.58
C GLN A 280 7.67 -18.12 -16.28
N GLU A 281 8.92 -18.41 -15.93
CA GLU A 281 9.25 -19.16 -14.71
C GLU A 281 8.73 -18.46 -13.44
N ALA A 282 8.90 -17.14 -13.34
CA ALA A 282 8.45 -16.39 -12.18
C ALA A 282 6.91 -16.39 -12.09
N CYS A 283 6.22 -16.21 -13.22
CA CYS A 283 4.76 -16.29 -13.30
C CYS A 283 4.24 -17.69 -12.95
N GLU A 284 4.86 -18.76 -13.44
CA GLU A 284 4.47 -20.13 -13.11
C GLU A 284 4.63 -20.43 -11.61
N LYS A 285 5.71 -19.95 -10.97
CA LYS A 285 5.88 -20.07 -9.52
C LYS A 285 4.80 -19.33 -8.73
N VAL A 286 4.45 -18.11 -9.15
CA VAL A 286 3.36 -17.34 -8.52
C VAL A 286 2.02 -18.05 -8.72
N ALA A 287 1.74 -18.55 -9.93
CA ALA A 287 0.51 -19.29 -10.23
C ALA A 287 0.37 -20.54 -9.33
N ALA A 288 1.45 -21.29 -9.13
CA ALA A 288 1.46 -22.46 -8.27
C ALA A 288 1.25 -22.08 -6.79
N LYS A 289 1.97 -21.08 -6.29
CA LYS A 289 1.84 -20.62 -4.89
C LYS A 289 0.44 -20.11 -4.59
N VAL A 290 -0.15 -19.31 -5.47
CA VAL A 290 -1.49 -18.78 -5.26
C VAL A 290 -2.55 -19.89 -5.34
N ALA A 291 -2.34 -20.92 -6.17
CA ALA A 291 -3.22 -22.08 -6.19
C ALA A 291 -3.13 -22.91 -4.90
N GLU A 292 -1.93 -23.06 -4.33
CA GLU A 292 -1.72 -23.66 -3.01
C GLU A 292 -2.42 -22.86 -1.91
N ASP A 293 -2.30 -21.54 -1.94
CA ASP A 293 -2.96 -20.63 -0.99
C ASP A 293 -4.49 -20.73 -1.06
N CYS A 294 -5.04 -20.87 -2.26
CA CYS A 294 -6.47 -21.14 -2.43
C CYS A 294 -6.88 -22.47 -1.79
N GLN A 295 -6.04 -23.50 -1.91
CA GLN A 295 -6.33 -24.79 -1.30
C GLN A 295 -6.29 -24.70 0.23
N GLN A 296 -5.28 -24.03 0.81
CA GLN A 296 -5.21 -23.81 2.26
C GLN A 296 -6.45 -23.09 2.80
N ILE A 297 -6.94 -22.09 2.06
CA ILE A 297 -8.18 -21.39 2.41
C ILE A 297 -9.39 -22.33 2.38
N LEU A 298 -9.50 -23.18 1.35
CA LEU A 298 -10.60 -24.15 1.27
C LEU A 298 -10.54 -25.19 2.38
N ASP A 299 -9.35 -25.64 2.75
CA ASP A 299 -9.14 -26.59 3.85
C ASP A 299 -9.56 -25.96 5.19
N PHE A 300 -9.19 -24.69 5.43
CA PHE A 300 -9.66 -23.92 6.59
C PHE A 300 -11.18 -23.71 6.60
N GLU A 301 -11.76 -23.32 5.47
CA GLU A 301 -13.22 -23.13 5.35
C GLU A 301 -14.02 -24.43 5.52
N ALA A 302 -13.40 -25.60 5.37
CA ALA A 302 -14.04 -26.90 5.56
C ALA A 302 -14.08 -27.36 7.03
N LEU A 303 -13.28 -26.74 7.92
CA LEU A 303 -13.36 -26.95 9.36
C LEU A 303 -14.70 -26.43 9.88
N ASP A 304 -15.21 -27.05 10.96
CA ASP A 304 -16.34 -26.47 11.67
C ASP A 304 -15.93 -25.19 12.42
N ASN A 305 -16.92 -24.45 12.95
CA ASN A 305 -16.66 -23.14 13.55
C ASN A 305 -15.73 -23.21 14.77
N ASP A 306 -15.81 -24.27 15.57
CA ASP A 306 -15.03 -24.39 16.81
C ASP A 306 -13.58 -24.77 16.48
N ASP A 307 -13.39 -25.64 15.49
CA ASP A 307 -12.07 -25.96 14.93
C ASP A 307 -11.42 -24.75 14.24
N GLN A 308 -12.20 -23.93 13.53
CA GLN A 308 -11.69 -22.67 12.93
C GLN A 308 -11.17 -21.72 14.01
N ILE A 309 -11.95 -21.50 15.08
CA ILE A 309 -11.56 -20.63 16.20
C ILE A 309 -10.30 -21.18 16.87
N SER A 310 -10.29 -22.48 17.19
CA SER A 310 -9.14 -23.14 17.83
C SER A 310 -7.88 -23.01 16.97
N TRP A 311 -8.00 -23.20 15.65
CA TRP A 311 -6.88 -23.03 14.72
C TRP A 311 -6.38 -21.58 14.71
N LEU A 312 -7.28 -20.60 14.71
CA LEU A 312 -6.92 -19.18 14.71
C LEU A 312 -6.23 -18.75 16.01
N GLU A 313 -6.71 -19.20 17.17
CA GLU A 313 -6.12 -18.89 18.47
C GLU A 313 -4.70 -19.45 18.60
N VAL A 314 -4.45 -20.65 18.07
CA VAL A 314 -3.12 -21.28 18.11
C VAL A 314 -2.14 -20.68 17.11
N ASN A 315 -2.58 -20.42 15.88
CA ASN A 315 -1.67 -20.04 14.79
C ASN A 315 -1.56 -18.52 14.59
N HIS A 316 -2.57 -17.77 15.01
CA HIS A 316 -2.68 -16.32 14.81
C HIS A 316 -3.20 -15.64 16.09
N PRO A 317 -2.52 -15.79 17.23
CA PRO A 317 -2.91 -15.12 18.47
C PRO A 317 -2.81 -13.60 18.30
N TYR A 318 -3.78 -12.88 18.88
CA TYR A 318 -3.76 -11.42 18.90
C TYR A 318 -2.50 -10.88 19.58
N ASN A 319 -1.85 -9.91 18.94
CA ASN A 319 -0.66 -9.25 19.45
C ASN A 319 -0.94 -7.75 19.70
N PRO A 320 -1.12 -7.31 20.95
CA PRO A 320 -1.39 -5.91 21.28
C PRO A 320 -0.20 -4.97 21.02
N ASP A 321 1.00 -5.50 20.77
CA ASP A 321 2.18 -4.70 20.41
C ASP A 321 2.31 -4.50 18.89
N ASP A 322 1.51 -5.19 18.07
CA ASP A 322 1.54 -5.04 16.62
C ASP A 322 0.65 -3.88 16.15
N TYR A 323 1.23 -2.94 15.42
CA TYR A 323 0.53 -1.75 14.92
C TYR A 323 -0.58 -2.11 13.91
N PHE A 324 -0.36 -3.12 13.06
CA PHE A 324 -1.39 -3.51 12.12
C PHE A 324 -2.59 -4.08 12.87
N GLU A 325 -2.38 -4.96 13.84
CA GLU A 325 -3.47 -5.54 14.62
C GLU A 325 -4.23 -4.49 15.43
N THR A 326 -3.54 -3.52 16.03
CA THR A 326 -4.18 -2.53 16.88
C THR A 326 -4.82 -1.34 16.14
N HIS A 327 -4.40 -1.04 14.90
CA HIS A 327 -4.82 0.18 14.20
C HIS A 327 -5.36 -0.05 12.77
N LEU A 328 -5.04 -1.16 12.11
CA LEU A 328 -5.31 -1.36 10.69
C LEU A 328 -6.15 -2.62 10.37
N CYS A 329 -6.15 -3.63 11.25
CA CYS A 329 -6.95 -4.84 11.09
C CYS A 329 -8.42 -4.52 11.38
N SER A 330 -9.28 -4.60 10.36
CA SER A 330 -10.69 -4.21 10.50
C SER A 330 -11.43 -5.03 11.58
N TYR A 331 -11.00 -6.27 11.83
CA TYR A 331 -11.56 -7.11 12.88
C TYR A 331 -11.11 -6.66 14.29
N HIS A 332 -9.80 -6.55 14.53
CA HIS A 332 -9.28 -6.18 15.85
C HIS A 332 -9.62 -4.72 16.24
N THR A 333 -9.86 -3.84 15.27
CA THR A 333 -10.33 -2.48 15.55
C THR A 333 -11.85 -2.38 15.70
N SER A 334 -12.60 -3.45 15.41
CA SER A 334 -14.06 -3.48 15.48
C SER A 334 -14.57 -3.45 16.93
N ASP A 335 -15.79 -2.96 17.11
CA ASP A 335 -16.45 -3.00 18.42
C ASP A 335 -16.77 -4.43 18.87
N ILE A 336 -16.94 -5.36 17.92
CA ILE A 336 -17.18 -6.78 18.20
C ILE A 336 -15.97 -7.38 18.92
N PHE A 337 -14.77 -7.14 18.39
CA PHE A 337 -13.54 -7.62 19.02
C PHE A 337 -13.34 -6.99 20.40
N LYS A 338 -13.50 -5.67 20.52
CA LYS A 338 -13.37 -4.95 21.80
C LYS A 338 -14.33 -5.47 22.86
N GLN A 339 -15.56 -5.81 22.48
CA GLN A 339 -16.53 -6.42 23.40
C GLN A 339 -16.13 -7.84 23.82
N LYS A 340 -15.56 -8.64 22.89
CA LYS A 340 -15.05 -9.98 23.21
C LYS A 340 -13.88 -9.90 24.19
N GLU A 341 -12.90 -9.05 23.93
CA GLU A 341 -11.75 -8.81 24.82
C GLU A 341 -12.18 -8.27 26.18
N GLY A 342 -13.13 -7.33 26.19
CA GLY A 342 -13.69 -6.78 27.44
C GLY A 342 -14.38 -7.84 28.31
N LYS A 343 -15.09 -8.80 27.69
CA LYS A 343 -15.70 -9.93 28.40
C LYS A 343 -14.67 -10.91 28.93
N LEU A 344 -13.64 -11.25 28.14
CA LEU A 344 -12.54 -12.11 28.58
C LEU A 344 -11.79 -11.52 29.79
N MET A 345 -11.59 -10.21 29.81
CA MET A 345 -11.02 -9.51 30.97
C MET A 345 -11.93 -9.61 32.19
N GLN A 346 -13.24 -9.51 32.00
CA GLN A 346 -14.24 -9.59 33.07
C GLN A 346 -14.36 -11.00 33.65
N ASP A 347 -14.44 -12.03 32.80
CA ASP A 347 -14.50 -13.44 33.19
C ASP A 347 -13.24 -13.84 33.99
N ASN A 348 -12.05 -13.37 33.59
CA ASN A 348 -10.80 -13.58 34.33
C ASN A 348 -10.81 -12.89 35.71
N THR A 349 -11.39 -11.69 35.83
CA THR A 349 -11.52 -11.02 37.13
C THR A 349 -12.53 -11.72 38.04
N ASP A 350 -13.62 -12.26 37.48
CA ASP A 350 -14.64 -12.96 38.24
C ASP A 350 -14.14 -14.32 38.71
N GLU A 351 -13.44 -15.09 37.85
CA GLU A 351 -12.75 -16.33 38.26
C GLU A 351 -11.67 -16.08 39.32
N PHE A 352 -10.90 -14.99 39.18
CA PHE A 352 -9.92 -14.61 40.19
C PHE A 352 -10.61 -14.25 41.51
N ALA A 353 -11.70 -13.47 41.48
CA ALA A 353 -12.46 -13.09 42.67
C ALA A 353 -13.13 -14.30 43.36
N GLU A 354 -13.68 -15.25 42.61
CA GLU A 354 -14.23 -16.50 43.14
C GLU A 354 -13.15 -17.37 43.79
N MET A 355 -11.93 -17.41 43.21
CA MET A 355 -10.79 -18.13 43.80
C MET A 355 -10.34 -17.60 45.16
N PHE A 356 -10.67 -16.35 45.50
CA PHE A 356 -10.36 -15.74 46.81
C PHE A 356 -11.59 -15.52 47.68
N ALA A 357 -12.79 -15.90 47.23
CA ALA A 357 -14.02 -15.81 48.01
C ALA A 357 -14.21 -16.99 48.98
N ASP A 358 -13.48 -18.10 48.78
CA ASP A 358 -13.62 -19.33 49.58
C ASP A 358 -12.67 -19.44 50.79
N ASP A 359 -11.81 -18.44 51.04
CA ASP A 359 -10.76 -18.51 52.09
C ASP A 359 -10.94 -17.52 53.26
N ASP A 360 -12.07 -16.81 53.38
CA ASP A 360 -12.31 -15.84 54.48
C ASP A 360 -13.52 -16.17 55.37
N ASP A 361 -13.70 -17.46 55.66
CA ASP A 361 -14.63 -17.92 56.70
C ASP A 361 -13.98 -19.04 57.54
N THR A 362 -12.80 -18.79 58.11
CA THR A 362 -12.43 -19.31 59.44
C THR A 362 -11.15 -18.66 59.99
N VAL A 363 -11.19 -18.41 61.31
CA VAL A 363 -10.10 -17.99 62.21
C VAL A 363 -9.91 -16.48 62.38
N VAL A 364 -10.91 -15.84 62.98
CA VAL A 364 -10.69 -14.69 63.88
C VAL A 364 -11.39 -14.94 65.22
N GLU A 365 -10.85 -15.86 66.03
CA GLU A 365 -11.17 -15.97 67.46
C GLU A 365 -10.08 -16.80 68.14
N ASP A 366 -8.97 -16.15 68.51
CA ASP A 366 -8.12 -16.46 69.69
C ASP A 366 -6.76 -15.75 69.58
N MET A 367 -6.71 -14.42 69.81
CA MET A 367 -5.45 -13.73 70.16
C MET A 367 -5.64 -12.53 71.10
N PHE A 368 -6.65 -12.56 71.97
CA PHE A 368 -6.68 -11.73 73.18
C PHE A 368 -7.33 -12.47 74.36
N SER A 369 -6.55 -13.40 74.94
CA SER A 369 -6.67 -13.84 76.33
C SER A 369 -5.34 -13.64 77.03
#